data_AF-A0A8J4QF00-F1
#
_entry.id   AF-A0A8J4QF00-F1
#
_cell.length_a   1.000
_cell.length_b   1.000
_cell.length_c   1.000
_cell.angle_alpha   90.00
_cell.angle_beta   90.00
_cell.angle_gamma   90.00
#
_symmetry.space_group_name_H-M   'P 1'
#
loop_
_entity.id
_entity.type
_entity.pdbx_description
1 polymer ?
#
loop_
_entity_poly.entity_id
_entity_poly.type
_entity_poly.pdbx_seq_one_letter_code
_entity_poly.pdbx_strand_id
1 'polypeptide(L)'
;MLYTERAHFYYRYKIRGIQNLIIYSLPERKEFYPEIVNMLDESHNMSCTVLFSRFDQFRLERIVGTASSKRMVTSEKGVFIFC
;
A
#
# COMPACT_ATOMS: atom_id res chain seq x y z
N MET A 1 -1.02 -16.19 -1.04
CA MET A 1 -1.56 -15.88 -2.38
C MET A 1 -0.71 -14.76 -2.98
N LEU A 2 -0.20 -14.91 -4.20
CA LEU A 2 0.50 -13.83 -4.89
C LEU A 2 -0.52 -13.05 -5.74
N TYR A 3 -0.56 -11.74 -5.56
CA TYR A 3 -1.47 -10.85 -6.30
C TYR A 3 -0.67 -9.78 -7.04
N THR A 4 -1.07 -9.45 -8.25
CA THR A 4 -0.36 -8.50 -9.11
C THR A 4 -1.26 -7.35 -9.51
N GLU A 5 -0.69 -6.17 -9.73
CA GLU A 5 -1.45 -5.00 -10.21
C GLU A 5 -2.13 -5.25 -11.56
N ARG A 6 -1.48 -6.00 -12.47
CA ARG A 6 -2.07 -6.34 -13.77
C ARG A 6 -3.35 -7.14 -13.60
N ALA A 7 -3.34 -8.15 -12.71
CA ALA A 7 -4.54 -8.91 -12.39
C ALA A 7 -5.62 -8.03 -11.73
N HIS A 8 -5.21 -7.09 -10.86
CA HIS A 8 -6.12 -6.14 -10.23
C HIS A 8 -6.80 -5.21 -11.24
N PHE A 9 -6.04 -4.70 -12.22
CA PHE A 9 -6.55 -3.81 -13.27
C PHE A 9 -7.63 -4.49 -14.13
N TYR A 10 -7.44 -5.74 -14.54
CA TYR A 10 -8.40 -6.42 -15.43
C TYR A 10 -9.63 -6.97 -14.72
N TYR A 11 -9.47 -7.53 -13.52
CA TYR A 11 -10.54 -8.32 -12.89
C TYR A 11 -11.15 -7.66 -11.65
N ARG A 12 -10.49 -6.67 -11.03
CA ARG A 12 -10.93 -6.02 -9.78
C ARG A 12 -11.48 -7.01 -8.75
N TYR A 13 -10.74 -8.09 -8.52
CA TYR A 13 -11.13 -9.12 -7.56
C TYR A 13 -11.21 -8.54 -6.15
N LYS A 14 -12.37 -8.71 -5.50
CA LYS A 14 -12.52 -8.47 -4.06
C LYS A 14 -12.21 -9.75 -3.32
N ILE A 15 -11.01 -9.82 -2.75
CA ILE A 15 -10.57 -10.97 -1.97
C ILE A 15 -10.97 -10.70 -0.51
N ARG A 16 -11.78 -11.59 0.05
CA ARG A 16 -12.28 -11.51 1.42
C ARG A 16 -11.37 -12.25 2.39
N GLY A 17 -11.27 -11.76 3.63
CA GLY A 17 -10.52 -12.43 4.70
C GLY A 17 -9.00 -12.28 4.67
N ILE A 18 -8.47 -11.18 4.13
CA ILE A 18 -7.03 -10.90 4.14
C ILE A 18 -6.61 -10.46 5.55
N GLN A 19 -5.75 -11.26 6.20
CA GLN A 19 -5.19 -10.92 7.52
C GLN A 19 -3.84 -10.20 7.40
N ASN A 20 -2.98 -10.63 6.47
CA ASN A 20 -1.65 -10.07 6.30
C ASN A 20 -1.48 -9.60 4.85
N LEU A 21 -1.29 -8.30 4.66
CA LEU A 21 -1.02 -7.68 3.37
C LEU A 21 0.44 -7.21 3.33
N ILE A 22 1.20 -7.74 2.37
CA ILE A 22 2.56 -7.30 2.09
C ILE A 22 2.58 -6.73 0.68
N ILE A 23 2.84 -5.43 0.58
CA ILE A 23 2.99 -4.72 -0.68
C ILE A 23 4.48 -4.60 -0.99
N TYR A 24 4.96 -5.36 -1.97
CA TYR A 24 6.38 -5.36 -2.36
C TYR A 24 6.83 -4.06 -3.03
N SER A 25 5.93 -3.42 -3.75
CA SER A 25 6.19 -2.16 -4.45
C SER A 25 4.93 -1.32 -4.45
N LEU A 26 5.08 -0.01 -4.27
CA LEU A 26 3.97 0.94 -4.28
C LEU A 26 3.20 0.84 -5.61
N PRO A 27 1.85 0.85 -5.56
CA PRO A 27 1.05 0.84 -6.77
C PRO A 27 1.34 2.02 -7.68
N GLU A 28 1.30 1.80 -9.00
CA GLU A 28 1.53 2.88 -9.97
C GLU A 28 0.35 3.86 -10.02
N ARG A 29 -0.86 3.33 -9.79
CA ARG A 29 -2.12 4.07 -9.70
C ARG A 29 -2.52 4.28 -8.25
N LYS A 30 -2.79 5.54 -7.88
CA LYS A 30 -3.23 5.90 -6.53
C LYS A 30 -4.55 5.24 -6.13
N GLU A 31 -5.40 4.89 -7.11
CA GLU A 31 -6.71 4.27 -6.84
C GLU A 31 -6.59 2.86 -6.27
N PHE A 32 -5.51 2.14 -6.60
CA PHE A 32 -5.34 0.75 -6.18
C PHE A 32 -4.93 0.60 -4.73
N TYR A 33 -4.20 1.56 -4.17
CA TYR A 33 -3.81 1.52 -2.77
C TYR A 33 -5.01 1.43 -1.81
N PRO A 34 -6.01 2.35 -1.85
CA PRO A 34 -7.18 2.24 -0.99
C PRO A 34 -8.05 1.04 -1.34
N GLU A 35 -8.15 0.64 -2.62
CA GLU A 35 -8.91 -0.56 -3.00
C GLU A 35 -8.36 -1.84 -2.34
N ILE A 36 -7.03 -2.01 -2.35
CA ILE A 36 -6.36 -3.17 -1.74
C ILE A 36 -6.40 -3.08 -0.21
N VAL A 37 -6.17 -1.89 0.37
CA VAL A 37 -6.21 -1.69 1.82
C VAL A 37 -7.61 -1.97 2.38
N ASN A 38 -8.66 -1.54 1.67
CA ASN A 38 -10.04 -1.80 2.08
C ASN A 38 -10.42 -3.31 2.06
N MET A 39 -9.65 -4.16 1.39
CA MET A 39 -9.87 -5.63 1.46
C MET A 39 -9.43 -6.24 2.79
N LEU A 40 -8.63 -5.54 3.61
CA LEU A 40 -8.25 -5.99 4.95
C LEU A 40 -9.40 -5.84 5.96
N ASP A 41 -10.34 -4.91 5.73
CA ASP A 41 -11.33 -4.41 6.70
C ASP A 41 -12.25 -5.50 7.30
N GLU A 42 -12.25 -6.69 6.70
CA GLU A 42 -13.08 -7.82 7.14
C GLU A 42 -12.47 -8.66 8.28
N SER A 43 -11.28 -8.34 8.82
CA SER A 43 -10.58 -9.21 9.79
C SER A 43 -9.99 -8.50 11.03
N HIS A 44 -10.13 -9.13 12.21
CA HIS A 44 -9.75 -8.57 13.52
C HIS A 44 -8.24 -8.46 13.79
N ASN A 45 -7.39 -9.18 13.05
CA ASN A 45 -5.93 -9.20 13.21
C ASN A 45 -5.26 -8.85 11.86
N MET A 46 -5.48 -7.63 11.42
CA MET A 46 -5.01 -7.12 10.13
C MET A 46 -3.64 -6.45 10.27
N SER A 47 -2.69 -6.86 9.43
CA SER A 47 -1.40 -6.20 9.27
C SER A 47 -1.18 -5.79 7.81
N CYS A 48 -0.76 -4.55 7.60
CA CYS A 48 -0.38 -4.02 6.28
C CYS A 48 1.07 -3.55 6.36
N THR A 49 1.94 -4.13 5.54
CA THR A 49 3.35 -3.75 5.43
C THR A 49 3.66 -3.39 3.99
N VAL A 50 4.26 -2.22 3.80
CA VAL A 50 4.61 -1.69 2.48
C VAL A 50 6.11 -1.50 2.41
N LEU A 51 6.72 -2.15 1.42
CA LEU A 51 8.13 -1.99 1.10
C LEU A 51 8.28 -0.84 0.09
N PHE A 52 9.14 0.12 0.41
CA PHE A 52 9.46 1.23 -0.47
C PHE A 52 10.93 1.61 -0.35
N SER A 53 11.48 2.15 -1.43
CA SER A 53 12.85 2.70 -1.45
C SER A 53 12.82 4.22 -1.65
N ARG A 54 13.97 4.89 -1.44
CA ARG A 54 14.12 6.33 -1.71
C ARG A 54 13.81 6.69 -3.17
N PHE A 55 13.98 5.74 -4.09
CA PHE A 55 13.67 5.92 -5.52
C PHE A 55 12.16 5.93 -5.83
N ASP A 56 11.32 5.42 -4.94
CA ASP A 56 9.87 5.38 -5.12
C ASP A 56 9.16 6.64 -4.60
N GLN A 57 9.91 7.71 -4.30
CA GLN A 57 9.38 8.95 -3.73
C GLN A 57 8.18 9.49 -4.52
N PHE A 58 8.26 9.50 -5.86
CA PHE A 58 7.16 9.99 -6.70
C PHE A 58 5.90 9.12 -6.63
N ARG A 59 6.05 7.80 -6.45
CA ARG A 59 4.91 6.88 -6.26
C ARG A 59 4.29 7.08 -4.89
N LEU A 60 5.13 7.22 -3.87
CA LEU A 60 4.71 7.47 -2.49
C LEU A 60 3.96 8.80 -2.38
N GLU A 61 4.48 9.86 -3.01
CA GLU A 61 3.87 11.19 -3.03
C GLU A 61 2.43 11.17 -3.59
N ARG A 62 2.15 10.33 -4.59
CA ARG A 62 0.80 10.19 -5.16
C ARG A 62 -0.20 9.55 -4.19
N ILE A 63 0.27 8.76 -3.23
CA ILE A 63 -0.58 8.01 -2.28
C ILE A 63 -0.72 8.79 -0.98
N VAL A 64 0.39 9.19 -0.34
CA VAL A 64 0.40 9.84 0.99
C VAL A 64 0.56 11.37 0.93
N GLY A 65 0.83 11.93 -0.25
CA GLY A 65 1.11 13.36 -0.42
C GLY A 65 2.59 13.75 -0.27
N THR A 66 2.90 15.00 -0.64
CA THR A 66 4.26 15.58 -0.64
C THR A 66 4.88 15.70 0.75
N ALA A 67 4.11 16.14 1.74
CA ALA A 67 4.62 16.38 3.10
C ALA A 67 4.97 15.05 3.80
N SER A 68 4.07 14.07 3.70
CA SER A 68 4.23 12.76 4.34
C SER A 68 5.30 11.92 3.65
N SER A 69 5.36 11.93 2.30
CA SER A 69 6.38 11.17 1.56
C SER A 69 7.80 11.62 1.90
N LYS A 70 8.06 12.92 1.97
CA LYS A 70 9.37 13.45 2.39
C LYS A 70 9.76 12.98 3.80
N ARG A 71 8.80 13.01 4.74
CA ARG A 71 9.02 12.51 6.10
C ARG A 71 9.35 11.02 6.10
N MET A 72 8.62 10.21 5.33
CA MET A 72 8.82 8.75 5.25
C MET A 72 10.16 8.37 4.63
N VAL A 73 10.63 9.12 3.63
CA VAL A 73 11.93 8.86 2.97
C VAL A 73 13.12 9.27 3.86
N THR A 74 12.95 10.28 4.71
CA THR A 74 14.01 10.77 5.61
C THR A 74 14.03 10.03 6.96
N SER A 75 12.92 9.44 7.39
CA SER A 75 12.84 8.74 8.68
C SER A 75 13.54 7.39 8.66
N GLU A 76 14.25 7.07 9.74
CA GLU A 76 14.81 5.73 10.00
C GLU A 76 13.79 4.75 10.63
N LYS A 77 12.59 5.23 10.98
CA LYS A 77 11.55 4.42 11.62
C LYS A 77 10.80 3.60 10.57
N GLY A 78 10.57 2.31 10.83
CA GLY A 78 9.87 1.40 9.91
C GLY A 78 8.33 1.42 10.02
N VAL A 79 7.76 2.21 10.94
CA VAL A 79 6.31 2.31 11.15
C VAL A 79 5.87 3.74 10.95
N PHE A 80 4.93 3.94 10.04
CA PHE A 80 4.39 5.25 9.70
C PHE A 80 2.87 5.23 9.83
N ILE A 81 2.34 6.26 10.50
CA ILE A 81 0.91 6.52 10.59
C ILE A 81 0.66 7.80 9.82
N PHE A 82 -0.18 7.73 8.79
CA PHE A 82 -0.63 8.87 8.00
C PHE A 82 -2.16 8.84 7.97
N CYS A 83 -2.76 9.93 8.47
CA CYS A 83 -4.21 10.16 8.59
C CYS A 83 -4.61 11.25 7.60
#